data_AF-A0A352FI54-F1
#
_entry.id   AF-A0A352FI54-F1
#
_cell.length_a   1.000
_cell.length_b   1.000
_cell.length_c   1.000
_cell.angle_alpha   90.00
_cell.angle_beta   90.00
_cell.angle_gamma   90.00
#
_symmetry.space_group_name_H-M   'P 1'
#
loop_
_entity.id
_entity.type
_entity.pdbx_description
1 polymer ?
#
loop_
_entity_poly.entity_id
_entity_poly.type
_entity_poly.pdbx_seq_one_letter_code
_entity_poly.pdbx_strand_id
1 'polypeptide(L)'
;TKAFIAAALTAVDSIHLTKLKTPLALVFTSDEEIGCLGAKRLAATRPFRVRYAIVGEPTSLQPMRAGKGYCLAEIVVRGREAHSAYPQLGASAIFRAARLIQAIEEIAEELKSDRRDGFDPPYTTLNVGLINGGSAK
;
A
#
# COMPACT_ATOMS: atom_id res chain seq x y z
N THR A 1 10.58 5.75 10.97
CA THR A 1 10.40 7.15 10.55
C THR A 1 11.00 8.20 11.50
N LYS A 2 10.61 8.28 12.79
CA LYS A 2 11.12 9.33 13.71
C LYS A 2 12.65 9.37 13.86
N ALA A 3 13.30 8.21 13.87
CA ALA A 3 14.77 8.13 13.94
C ALA A 3 15.45 8.81 12.74
N PHE A 4 14.91 8.66 11.52
CA PHE A 4 15.44 9.33 10.34
C PHE A 4 15.25 10.85 10.41
N ILE A 5 14.10 11.32 10.93
CA ILE A 5 13.87 12.76 11.12
C ILE A 5 14.97 13.35 12.03
N ALA A 6 15.26 12.69 13.16
CA ALA A 6 16.33 13.12 14.05
C ALA A 6 17.69 13.11 13.34
N ALA A 7 18.04 12.02 12.65
CA ALA A 7 19.30 11.90 11.91
C ALA A 7 19.45 12.96 10.81
N ALA A 8 18.38 13.26 10.06
CA ALA A 8 18.38 14.26 9.01
C ALA A 8 18.57 15.67 9.58
N LEU A 9 17.91 16.01 10.70
CA LEU A 9 18.09 17.29 11.38
C LEU A 9 19.52 17.44 11.91
N THR A 10 20.07 16.41 12.57
CA THR A 10 21.47 16.42 13.04
C THR A 10 22.46 16.55 11.88
N ALA A 11 22.22 15.87 10.76
CA ALA A 11 23.06 15.99 9.57
C ALA A 11 23.04 17.41 9.02
N VAL A 12 21.85 18.03 8.94
CA VAL A 12 21.70 19.41 8.45
C VAL A 12 22.41 20.42 9.36
N ASP A 13 22.38 20.23 10.67
CA ASP A 13 23.07 21.09 11.65
C ASP A 13 24.60 21.09 11.45
N SER A 14 25.15 19.97 10.96
CA SER A 14 26.58 19.84 10.65
C SER A 14 27.01 20.47 9.32
N ILE A 15 26.07 20.98 8.50
CA ILE A 15 26.33 21.49 7.15
C ILE A 15 26.37 23.02 7.15
N HIS A 16 27.37 23.59 6.48
CA HIS A 16 27.38 25.02 6.13
C HIS A 16 26.38 25.30 5.00
N LEU A 17 25.13 25.63 5.36
CA LEU A 17 24.03 25.83 4.39
C LEU A 17 24.36 26.86 3.30
N THR A 18 25.17 27.88 3.60
CA THR A 18 25.61 28.91 2.65
C THR A 18 26.56 28.38 1.56
N LYS A 19 27.16 27.20 1.75
CA LYS A 19 28.06 26.56 0.78
C LYS A 19 27.34 25.59 -0.15
N LEU A 20 26.03 25.37 0.04
CA LEU A 20 25.24 24.48 -0.82
C LEU A 20 25.08 25.08 -2.21
N LYS A 21 25.49 24.33 -3.24
CA LYS A 21 25.31 24.72 -4.65
C LYS A 21 23.90 24.44 -5.18
N THR A 22 23.12 23.66 -4.44
CA THR A 22 21.76 23.27 -4.80
C THR A 22 20.83 23.44 -3.59
N PRO A 23 19.58 23.90 -3.78
CA PRO A 23 18.62 24.01 -2.70
C PRO A 23 18.38 22.68 -1.99
N LEU A 24 18.26 22.73 -0.66
CA LEU A 24 17.89 21.61 0.19
C LEU A 24 16.51 21.88 0.78
N ALA A 25 15.61 20.90 0.72
CA ALA A 25 14.31 20.96 1.36
C ALA A 25 14.14 19.74 2.29
N LEU A 26 13.79 20.00 3.54
CA LEU A 26 13.29 18.96 4.44
C LEU A 26 11.77 18.96 4.36
N VAL A 27 11.20 17.79 4.06
CA VAL A 27 9.76 17.62 3.86
C VAL A 27 9.26 16.62 4.89
N PHE A 28 8.33 17.06 5.72
CA PHE A 28 7.65 16.21 6.69
C PHE A 28 6.18 16.12 6.32
N THR A 29 5.70 14.89 6.13
CA THR A 29 4.30 14.60 5.80
C THR A 29 3.66 13.80 6.92
N SER A 30 2.37 14.03 7.17
CA SER A 30 1.54 13.21 8.06
C SER A 30 0.68 12.23 7.27
N ASP A 31 0.00 11.34 8.01
CA ASP A 31 -1.11 10.54 7.48
C ASP A 31 -0.70 9.57 6.37
N GLU A 32 0.49 8.97 6.53
CA GLU A 32 1.01 7.95 5.63
C GLU A 32 0.19 6.67 5.72
N GLU A 33 -0.06 6.19 6.95
CA GLU A 33 -0.81 4.98 7.29
C GLU A 33 -2.29 4.99 6.87
N ILE A 34 -2.88 6.17 6.60
CA ILE A 34 -4.28 6.31 6.15
C ILE A 34 -4.39 6.64 4.66
N GLY A 35 -3.35 6.32 3.89
CA GLY A 35 -3.34 6.44 2.43
C GLY A 35 -2.53 7.61 1.90
N CYS A 36 -1.46 7.99 2.59
CA CYS A 36 -0.46 8.98 2.15
C CYS A 36 -1.05 10.37 1.86
N LEU A 37 -2.00 10.84 2.68
CA LEU A 37 -2.73 12.08 2.41
C LEU A 37 -1.81 13.31 2.32
N GLY A 38 -0.86 13.44 3.24
CA GLY A 38 0.11 14.54 3.23
C GLY A 38 0.99 14.54 1.97
N ALA A 39 1.50 13.37 1.59
CA ALA A 39 2.31 13.21 0.38
C ALA A 39 1.50 13.48 -0.91
N LYS A 40 0.23 13.05 -0.97
CA LYS A 40 -0.69 13.35 -2.08
C LYS A 40 -0.91 14.85 -2.24
N ARG A 41 -1.13 15.58 -1.13
CA ARG A 41 -1.29 17.05 -1.16
C ARG A 41 -0.03 17.75 -1.66
N LEU A 42 1.15 17.31 -1.20
CA LEU A 42 2.42 17.82 -1.67
C LEU A 42 2.60 17.57 -3.19
N ALA A 43 2.30 16.36 -3.64
CA ALA A 43 2.40 15.98 -5.05
C ALA A 43 1.43 16.78 -5.94
N ALA A 44 0.24 17.12 -5.45
CA ALA A 44 -0.74 17.94 -6.17
C ALA A 44 -0.31 19.41 -6.30
N THR A 45 0.27 19.98 -5.23
CA THR A 45 0.68 21.40 -5.20
C THR A 45 2.03 21.67 -5.86
N ARG A 46 2.90 20.66 -5.96
CA ARG A 46 4.25 20.74 -6.56
C ARG A 46 5.00 22.03 -6.18
N PRO A 47 5.14 22.34 -4.88
CA PRO A 47 5.63 23.64 -4.42
C PRO A 47 7.10 23.91 -4.77
N PHE A 48 7.85 22.89 -5.20
CA PHE A 48 9.24 23.00 -5.59
C PHE A 48 9.61 21.96 -6.67
N ARG A 49 10.68 22.23 -7.41
CA ARG A 49 11.26 21.29 -8.39
C ARG A 49 12.41 20.52 -7.75
N VAL A 50 12.25 19.21 -7.59
CA VAL A 50 13.29 18.32 -7.06
C VAL A 50 14.02 17.58 -8.18
N ARG A 51 15.33 17.38 -7.99
CA ARG A 51 16.16 16.50 -8.84
C ARG A 51 16.41 15.15 -8.19
N TYR A 52 16.52 15.13 -6.86
CA TYR A 52 16.76 13.95 -6.05
C TYR A 52 15.89 14.00 -4.80
N ALA A 53 15.50 12.84 -4.29
CA ALA A 53 14.79 12.69 -3.03
C ALA A 53 15.39 11.52 -2.25
N ILE A 54 15.51 11.69 -0.93
CA ILE A 54 15.87 10.63 0.00
C ILE A 54 14.68 10.47 0.94
N VAL A 55 14.12 9.26 0.98
CA VAL A 55 12.99 8.93 1.86
C VAL A 55 13.51 8.08 3.02
N GLY A 56 13.18 8.51 4.23
CA GLY A 56 13.72 8.01 5.49
C GLY A 56 13.12 6.72 6.04
N GLU A 57 12.84 5.75 5.17
CA GLU A 57 12.23 4.49 5.59
C GLU A 57 13.22 3.60 6.36
N PRO A 58 12.75 2.74 7.28
CA PRO A 58 13.59 1.86 8.10
C PRO A 58 14.17 0.71 7.27
N THR A 59 15.13 1.03 6.40
CA THR A 59 15.78 0.12 5.45
C THR A 59 17.08 -0.48 5.98
N SER A 60 17.33 -0.38 7.29
CA SER A 60 18.60 -0.82 7.91
C SER A 60 19.84 -0.21 7.23
N LEU A 61 19.74 1.06 6.82
CA LEU A 61 20.78 1.79 6.07
C LEU A 61 21.12 1.21 4.70
N GLN A 62 20.24 0.38 4.13
CA GLN A 62 20.39 -0.14 2.78
C GLN A 62 19.61 0.73 1.80
N PRO A 63 20.25 1.29 0.75
CA PRO A 63 19.55 2.08 -0.25
C PRO A 63 18.53 1.25 -1.04
N MET A 64 17.25 1.55 -0.86
CA MET A 64 16.16 0.96 -1.64
C MET A 64 15.81 1.87 -2.82
N ARG A 65 15.85 1.33 -4.03
CA ARG A 65 15.62 2.09 -5.28
C ARG A 65 14.19 1.99 -5.82
N ALA A 66 13.45 0.98 -5.37
CA ALA A 66 12.09 0.73 -5.78
C ALA A 66 11.30 0.08 -4.63
N GLY A 67 10.00 0.32 -4.61
CA GLY A 67 9.03 -0.38 -3.77
C GLY A 67 7.90 -0.90 -4.63
N LYS A 68 7.24 -1.97 -4.20
CA LYS A 68 6.05 -2.47 -4.90
C LYS A 68 4.94 -1.43 -4.80
N GLY A 69 4.22 -1.22 -5.90
CA GLY A 69 2.94 -0.52 -5.84
C GLY A 69 1.92 -1.32 -5.04
N TYR A 70 0.89 -0.65 -4.54
CA TYR A 70 -0.25 -1.31 -3.91
C TYR A 70 -1.56 -0.77 -4.47
N CYS A 71 -2.60 -1.60 -4.43
CA CYS A 71 -3.97 -1.26 -4.77
C CYS A 71 -4.89 -1.89 -3.74
N LEU A 72 -5.95 -1.17 -3.36
CA LEU A 72 -6.99 -1.66 -2.46
C LEU A 72 -8.29 -1.75 -3.25
N ALA A 73 -9.01 -2.86 -3.09
CA ALA A 73 -10.31 -3.09 -3.72
C ALA A 73 -11.31 -3.58 -2.68
N GLU A 74 -12.55 -3.09 -2.79
CA GLU A 74 -13.70 -3.59 -2.05
C GLU A 74 -14.64 -4.31 -3.02
N ILE A 75 -15.03 -5.54 -2.70
CA ILE A 75 -15.93 -6.34 -3.54
C ILE A 75 -17.19 -6.67 -2.76
N VAL A 76 -18.34 -6.26 -3.29
CA VAL A 76 -19.65 -6.54 -2.71
C VAL A 76 -20.33 -7.67 -3.48
N VAL A 77 -20.46 -8.83 -2.84
CA VAL A 77 -21.19 -9.97 -3.38
C VAL A 77 -22.64 -9.93 -2.92
N ARG A 78 -23.58 -9.83 -3.86
CA ARG A 78 -25.02 -9.81 -3.55
C ARG A 78 -25.65 -11.19 -3.75
N GLY A 79 -26.50 -11.56 -2.81
CA GLY A 79 -27.28 -12.79 -2.83
C GLY A 79 -28.78 -12.52 -2.87
N ARG A 80 -29.57 -13.57 -2.69
CA ARG A 80 -31.01 -13.52 -2.48
C ARG A 80 -31.33 -14.27 -1.19
N GLU A 81 -31.98 -13.60 -0.26
CA GLU A 81 -32.38 -14.21 1.02
C GLU A 81 -33.46 -15.28 0.80
N ALA A 82 -33.38 -16.34 1.60
CA ALA A 82 -34.38 -17.38 1.71
C ALA A 82 -34.27 -18.04 3.08
N HIS A 83 -35.34 -18.67 3.52
CA HIS A 83 -35.31 -19.51 4.72
C HIS A 83 -34.24 -20.59 4.56
N SER A 84 -33.41 -20.82 5.58
CA SER A 84 -32.24 -21.72 5.51
C SER A 84 -32.61 -23.16 5.13
N ALA A 85 -33.82 -23.62 5.48
CA ALA A 85 -34.37 -24.91 5.06
C ALA A 85 -34.69 -25.03 3.55
N TYR A 86 -34.76 -23.92 2.81
CA TYR A 86 -35.10 -23.87 1.39
C TYR A 86 -34.08 -23.05 0.58
N PRO A 87 -32.78 -23.43 0.58
CA PRO A 87 -31.70 -22.64 -0.02
C PRO A 87 -31.87 -22.42 -1.54
N GLN A 88 -32.57 -23.34 -2.22
CA GLN A 88 -32.90 -23.24 -3.65
C GLN A 88 -33.81 -22.06 -4.01
N LEU A 89 -34.54 -21.51 -3.03
CA LEU A 89 -35.38 -20.32 -3.23
C LEU A 89 -34.56 -19.01 -3.13
N GLY A 90 -33.32 -19.11 -2.67
CA GLY A 90 -32.39 -18.00 -2.48
C GLY A 90 -31.10 -18.17 -3.29
N ALA A 91 -30.13 -17.33 -2.97
CA ALA A 91 -28.77 -17.40 -3.51
C ALA A 91 -27.81 -16.89 -2.44
N SER A 92 -27.01 -17.78 -1.86
CA SER A 92 -26.06 -17.40 -0.80
C SER A 92 -24.96 -16.49 -1.33
N ALA A 93 -24.91 -15.25 -0.81
CA ALA A 93 -23.79 -14.33 -1.05
C ALA A 93 -22.48 -14.90 -0.50
N ILE A 94 -22.52 -15.58 0.64
CA ILE A 94 -21.36 -16.19 1.29
C ILE A 94 -20.75 -17.30 0.43
N PHE A 95 -21.56 -18.20 -0.13
CA PHE A 95 -21.03 -19.25 -1.01
C PHE A 95 -20.45 -18.67 -2.31
N ARG A 96 -21.02 -17.59 -2.85
CA ARG A 96 -20.44 -16.91 -4.02
C ARG A 96 -19.14 -16.18 -3.66
N ALA A 97 -19.08 -15.53 -2.50
CA ALA A 97 -17.86 -14.87 -2.02
C ALA A 97 -16.73 -15.87 -1.77
N ALA A 98 -17.03 -17.04 -1.20
CA ALA A 98 -16.04 -18.11 -1.02
C ALA A 98 -15.41 -18.57 -2.35
N ARG A 99 -16.23 -18.77 -3.39
CA ARG A 99 -15.74 -19.12 -4.74
C ARG A 99 -14.92 -18.01 -5.38
N LEU A 100 -15.30 -16.75 -5.15
CA LEU A 100 -14.53 -15.61 -5.62
C LEU A 100 -13.15 -15.54 -4.94
N ILE A 101 -13.09 -15.79 -3.64
CA ILE A 101 -11.81 -15.82 -2.89
C ILE A 101 -10.89 -16.92 -3.45
N GLN A 102 -11.44 -18.10 -3.75
CA GLN A 102 -10.68 -19.16 -4.40
C GLN A 102 -10.10 -18.72 -5.74
N ALA A 103 -10.91 -18.07 -6.60
CA ALA A 103 -10.42 -17.55 -7.88
C ALA A 103 -9.33 -16.46 -7.70
N ILE A 104 -9.42 -15.63 -6.66
CA ILE A 104 -8.38 -14.65 -6.32
C ILE A 104 -7.08 -15.34 -5.90
N GLU A 105 -7.17 -16.43 -5.14
CA GLU A 105 -6.01 -17.24 -4.74
C GLU A 105 -5.34 -17.91 -5.95
N GLU A 106 -6.13 -18.44 -6.89
CA GLU A 106 -5.62 -19.00 -8.16
C GLU A 106 -4.85 -17.93 -8.95
N ILE A 107 -5.40 -16.72 -9.10
CA ILE A 107 -4.69 -15.60 -9.74
C ILE A 107 -3.41 -15.25 -8.98
N ALA A 108 -3.43 -15.27 -7.65
CA ALA A 108 -2.24 -15.01 -6.84
C ALA A 108 -1.13 -16.04 -7.11
N GLU A 109 -1.48 -17.30 -7.37
CA GLU A 109 -0.52 -18.34 -7.76
C GLU A 109 0.03 -18.11 -9.16
N GLU A 110 -0.83 -17.78 -10.13
CA GLU A 110 -0.41 -17.46 -11.51
C GLU A 110 0.59 -16.31 -11.56
N LEU A 111 0.36 -15.27 -10.75
CA LEU A 111 1.23 -14.10 -10.66
C LEU A 111 2.65 -14.40 -10.18
N LYS A 112 2.88 -15.54 -9.51
CA LYS A 112 4.24 -15.96 -9.09
C LYS A 112 5.15 -16.24 -10.29
N SER A 113 4.57 -16.53 -11.46
CA SER A 113 5.32 -16.79 -12.69
C SER A 113 5.87 -15.51 -13.35
N ASP A 114 5.22 -14.35 -13.19
CA ASP A 114 5.71 -13.04 -13.67
C ASP A 114 6.72 -12.47 -12.67
N ARG A 115 7.94 -13.01 -12.71
CA ARG A 115 9.01 -12.60 -11.81
C ARG A 115 9.64 -11.28 -12.22
N ARG A 116 9.88 -10.42 -11.23
CA ARG A 116 10.55 -9.12 -11.37
C ARG A 116 11.74 -9.05 -10.42
N ASP A 117 12.94 -9.05 -10.99
CA ASP A 117 14.18 -8.92 -10.23
C ASP A 117 14.22 -7.58 -9.48
N GLY A 118 14.85 -7.58 -8.29
CA GLY A 118 14.95 -6.41 -7.43
C GLY A 118 13.77 -6.21 -6.47
N PHE A 119 12.82 -7.13 -6.42
CA PHE A 119 11.74 -7.16 -5.43
C PHE A 119 11.77 -8.44 -4.60
N ASP A 120 11.28 -8.38 -3.36
CA ASP A 120 11.10 -9.54 -2.49
C ASP A 120 9.70 -9.52 -1.84
N PRO A 121 8.85 -10.55 -2.04
CA PRO A 121 9.02 -11.60 -3.05
C PRO A 121 9.10 -11.00 -4.47
N PRO A 122 9.72 -11.66 -5.45
CA PRO A 122 9.98 -11.10 -6.77
C PRO A 122 8.76 -11.17 -7.69
N TYR A 123 7.55 -10.96 -7.18
CA TYR A 123 6.30 -11.01 -7.93
C TYR A 123 5.21 -10.18 -7.24
N THR A 124 4.12 -9.91 -7.94
CA THR A 124 2.94 -9.24 -7.41
C THR A 124 2.22 -10.15 -6.42
N THR A 125 1.88 -9.62 -5.25
CA THR A 125 1.19 -10.35 -4.19
C THR A 125 -0.26 -9.87 -4.09
N LEU A 126 -1.19 -10.80 -3.88
CA LEU A 126 -2.59 -10.52 -3.57
C LEU A 126 -2.93 -11.04 -2.17
N ASN A 127 -3.82 -10.35 -1.46
CA ASN A 127 -4.27 -10.74 -0.13
C ASN A 127 -5.72 -10.32 0.09
N VAL A 128 -6.53 -11.21 0.66
CA VAL A 128 -7.89 -10.90 1.14
C VAL A 128 -7.81 -10.66 2.64
N GLY A 129 -7.72 -9.39 3.05
CA GLY A 129 -7.50 -9.02 4.45
C GLY A 129 -8.76 -8.92 5.32
N LEU A 130 -9.95 -8.75 4.71
CA LEU A 130 -11.21 -8.58 5.43
C LEU A 130 -12.34 -9.30 4.68
N ILE A 131 -13.15 -10.06 5.42
CA ILE A 131 -14.40 -10.65 4.94
C ILE A 131 -15.51 -10.35 5.95
N ASN A 132 -16.66 -9.89 5.47
CA ASN A 132 -17.84 -9.66 6.29
C ASN A 132 -19.11 -10.02 5.53
N GLY A 133 -20.08 -10.66 6.19
CA GLY A 133 -21.37 -10.99 5.59
C GLY A 133 -22.19 -11.98 6.41
N GLY A 134 -23.47 -12.11 6.05
CA GLY A 134 -24.49 -12.90 6.76
C GLY A 134 -25.38 -12.03 7.64
N SER A 135 -26.66 -12.40 7.74
CA SER A 135 -27.68 -11.66 8.51
C SER A 135 -28.24 -12.44 9.71
N ALA A 136 -28.06 -13.77 9.76
CA ALA A 136 -28.51 -14.64 10.84
C ALA A 136 -27.56 -15.85 11.00
N LYS A 137 -27.59 -16.49 12.18
CA LYS A 137 -26.77 -17.66 12.55
C LYS A 137 -27.58 -18.94 12.51
#